data_AF-A0A6G0IWI3-F1
#
_entry.id   AF-A0A6G0IWI3-F1
#
_cell.length_a   1.000
_cell.length_b   1.000
_cell.length_c   1.000
_cell.angle_alpha   90.00
_cell.angle_beta   90.00
_cell.angle_gamma   90.00
#
_symmetry.space_group_name_H-M   'P 1'
#
loop_
_entity.id
_entity.type
_entity.pdbx_description
1 polymer ?
#
loop_
_entity_poly.entity_id
_entity_poly.type
_entity_poly.pdbx_seq_one_letter_code
_entity_poly.pdbx_strand_id
1 'polypeptide(L)'
;MAELGAGSLPLGDPAFNYQEHELSERLKRLYPAVNEEETPLPRSWSPKDKYSYIGLSQNNLRVHYKGHGKNHKDAASVRATHPIPAACGIYYFEVKIVSKGRDGYMGIGLSAQGVNMNRLPGWDKHSYGYHGDDGHSFCSSGTGQPYGPTFTRGT
;
A
#
# COMPACT_ATOMS: atom_id res chain seq x y z
N MET A 1 -6.39 -1.49 52.80
CA MET A 1 -6.19 -2.72 51.99
C MET A 1 -7.32 -2.78 50.98
N ALA A 2 -7.02 -2.49 49.72
CA ALA A 2 -7.87 -2.79 48.58
C ALA A 2 -6.93 -3.24 47.47
N GLU A 3 -7.12 -4.47 47.01
CA GLU A 3 -6.26 -5.19 46.09
C GLU A 3 -6.25 -4.55 44.69
N LEU A 4 -5.05 -4.46 44.10
CA LEU A 4 -4.85 -4.14 42.70
C LEU A 4 -5.08 -5.41 41.88
N GLY A 5 -6.21 -5.49 41.18
CA GLY A 5 -6.47 -6.54 40.20
C GLY A 5 -5.49 -6.45 39.03
N ALA A 6 -4.61 -7.44 38.90
CA ALA A 6 -3.79 -7.65 37.72
C ALA A 6 -4.69 -8.10 36.56
N GLY A 7 -5.09 -7.15 35.70
CA GLY A 7 -5.69 -7.45 34.42
C GLY A 7 -4.64 -8.06 33.49
N SER A 8 -4.76 -9.36 33.22
CA SER A 8 -3.98 -10.06 32.20
C SER A 8 -4.13 -9.38 30.84
N LEU A 9 -3.01 -9.02 30.21
CA LEU A 9 -2.98 -8.58 28.82
C LEU A 9 -3.61 -9.69 27.95
N PRO A 10 -4.48 -9.37 26.97
CA PRO A 10 -5.04 -10.39 26.11
C PRO A 10 -3.90 -11.05 25.32
N LEU A 11 -3.73 -12.35 25.50
CA LEU A 11 -2.92 -13.20 24.62
C LEU A 11 -3.38 -12.96 23.18
N GLY A 12 -2.48 -12.50 22.31
CA GLY A 12 -2.79 -12.17 20.93
C GLY A 12 -3.40 -13.36 20.17
N ASP A 13 -4.26 -13.07 19.19
CA ASP A 13 -4.92 -14.08 18.36
C ASP A 13 -3.87 -15.04 17.74
N PRO A 14 -3.93 -16.35 18.02
CA PRO A 14 -2.97 -17.33 17.50
C PRO A 14 -2.83 -17.26 15.98
N ALA A 15 -3.94 -17.06 15.25
CA ALA A 15 -3.92 -17.00 13.78
C ALA A 15 -3.11 -15.80 13.26
N PHE A 16 -3.16 -14.68 13.99
CA PHE A 16 -2.38 -13.49 13.68
C PHE A 16 -0.88 -13.75 13.85
N ASN A 17 -0.49 -14.42 14.94
CA ASN A 17 0.91 -14.76 15.22
C ASN A 17 1.50 -15.71 14.17
N TYR A 18 0.71 -16.67 13.65
CA TYR A 18 1.16 -17.56 12.58
C TYR A 18 1.41 -16.80 11.26
N GLN A 19 0.52 -15.89 10.86
CA GLN A 19 0.67 -15.11 9.63
C GLN A 19 1.89 -14.18 9.68
N GLU A 20 2.12 -13.51 10.81
CA GLU A 20 3.32 -12.67 10.99
C GLU A 20 4.61 -13.48 10.97
N HIS A 21 4.59 -14.69 11.54
CA HIS A 21 5.74 -15.58 11.49
C HIS A 21 6.04 -16.05 10.06
N GLU A 22 5.02 -16.51 9.31
CA GLU A 22 5.17 -16.91 7.91
C GLU A 22 5.67 -15.75 7.03
N LEU A 23 5.11 -14.55 7.21
CA LEU A 23 5.55 -13.34 6.51
C LEU A 23 7.02 -13.03 6.81
N SER A 24 7.42 -13.09 8.08
CA SER A 24 8.78 -12.78 8.49
C SER A 24 9.80 -13.75 7.89
N GLU A 25 9.50 -15.05 7.89
CA GLU A 25 10.37 -16.05 7.25
C GLU A 25 10.44 -15.88 5.73
N ARG A 26 9.33 -15.53 5.08
CA ARG A 26 9.31 -15.22 3.65
C ARG A 26 10.16 -13.99 3.33
N LEU A 27 10.05 -12.91 4.12
CA LEU A 27 10.81 -11.67 3.91
C LEU A 27 12.31 -11.90 4.10
N LYS A 28 12.73 -12.64 5.14
CA LYS A 28 14.14 -13.02 5.32
C LYS A 28 14.68 -13.82 4.13
N ARG A 29 13.87 -14.72 3.56
CA ARG A 29 14.26 -15.50 2.38
C ARG A 29 14.38 -14.65 1.12
N LEU A 30 13.48 -13.68 0.92
CA LEU A 30 13.47 -12.82 -0.27
C LEU A 30 14.53 -11.71 -0.20
N TYR A 31 14.75 -11.15 0.98
CA TYR A 31 15.60 -9.98 1.20
C TYR A 31 16.65 -10.24 2.30
N PRO A 32 17.52 -11.25 2.13
CA PRO A 32 18.43 -11.72 3.19
C PRO A 32 19.49 -10.69 3.63
N ALA A 33 19.72 -9.65 2.84
CA ALA A 33 20.66 -8.57 3.16
C ALA A 33 20.04 -7.40 3.94
N VAL A 34 18.72 -7.41 4.18
CA VAL A 34 18.03 -6.33 4.88
C VAL A 34 18.13 -6.53 6.40
N ASN A 35 18.66 -5.52 7.09
CA ASN A 35 18.51 -5.40 8.54
C ASN A 35 17.19 -4.65 8.85
N GLU A 36 16.15 -5.38 9.27
CA GLU A 36 14.84 -4.78 9.58
C GLU A 36 14.85 -3.93 10.86
N GLU A 37 15.86 -4.04 11.73
CA GLU A 37 16.00 -3.15 12.90
C GLU A 37 16.44 -1.73 12.49
N GLU A 38 17.23 -1.62 11.41
CA GLU A 38 17.70 -0.34 10.86
C GLU A 38 16.76 0.20 9.77
N THR A 39 16.33 -0.69 8.87
CA THR A 39 15.54 -0.36 7.68
C THR A 39 14.36 -1.33 7.55
N PRO A 40 13.28 -1.14 8.33
CA PRO A 40 12.15 -2.04 8.33
C PRO A 40 11.47 -2.11 6.96
N LEU A 41 11.03 -3.31 6.57
CA LEU A 41 10.33 -3.53 5.30
C LEU A 41 8.87 -3.03 5.37
N PRO A 42 8.30 -2.59 4.24
CA PRO A 42 6.87 -2.29 4.17
C PRO A 42 6.04 -3.58 4.23
N ARG A 43 5.24 -3.73 5.30
CA ARG A 43 4.38 -4.91 5.53
C ARG A 43 2.89 -4.63 5.35
N SER A 44 2.47 -3.36 5.37
CA SER A 44 1.08 -2.96 5.19
C SER A 44 0.95 -1.51 4.74
N TRP A 45 -0.28 -1.07 4.42
CA TRP A 45 -0.58 0.32 4.10
C TRP A 45 -0.56 1.18 5.36
N SER A 46 -0.03 2.40 5.26
CA SER A 46 0.06 3.31 6.39
C SER A 46 -1.32 3.88 6.74
N PRO A 47 -1.82 3.72 7.99
CA PRO A 47 -3.06 4.36 8.42
C PRO A 47 -2.92 5.88 8.56
N LYS A 48 -1.67 6.38 8.64
CA LYS A 48 -1.35 7.81 8.78
C LYS A 48 -1.03 8.46 7.44
N ASP A 49 -0.24 7.78 6.60
CA ASP A 49 0.26 8.33 5.35
C ASP A 49 -0.65 7.98 4.16
N LYS A 50 -1.85 8.54 4.22
CA LYS A 50 -2.92 8.31 3.25
C LYS A 50 -3.82 9.53 3.14
N TYR A 51 -4.51 9.67 2.03
CA TYR A 51 -5.56 10.67 1.91
C TYR A 51 -6.83 10.29 2.71
N SER A 52 -7.66 11.27 3.03
CA SER A 52 -8.88 11.09 3.83
C SER A 52 -9.90 10.17 3.16
N TYR A 53 -9.94 10.15 1.83
CA TYR A 53 -10.82 9.28 1.02
C TYR A 53 -10.35 7.83 0.93
N ILE A 54 -9.24 7.46 1.59
CA ILE A 54 -8.82 6.06 1.73
C ILE A 54 -9.30 5.48 3.06
N GLY A 55 -10.02 4.36 2.97
CA GLY A 55 -10.29 3.46 4.09
C GLY A 55 -9.37 2.23 4.03
N LEU A 56 -8.96 1.73 5.20
CA LEU A 56 -8.14 0.53 5.33
C LEU A 56 -8.90 -0.53 6.15
N SER A 57 -8.67 -1.80 5.82
CA SER A 57 -9.21 -2.96 6.53
C SER A 57 -8.30 -4.17 6.34
N GLN A 58 -8.62 -5.32 6.95
CA GLN A 58 -7.83 -6.56 6.86
C GLN A 58 -6.36 -6.33 7.22
N ASN A 59 -6.12 -5.93 8.47
CA ASN A 59 -4.77 -5.64 8.98
C ASN A 59 -4.03 -4.60 8.12
N ASN A 60 -4.76 -3.59 7.64
CA ASN A 60 -4.28 -2.55 6.74
C ASN A 60 -3.72 -3.06 5.40
N LEU A 61 -4.16 -4.22 4.91
CA LEU A 61 -3.78 -4.74 3.59
C LEU A 61 -4.83 -4.45 2.51
N ARG A 62 -6.09 -4.21 2.91
CA ARG A 62 -7.17 -3.90 1.98
C ARG A 62 -7.48 -2.40 1.96
N VAL A 63 -7.34 -1.81 0.79
CA VAL A 63 -7.65 -0.40 0.49
C VAL A 63 -9.05 -0.29 -0.08
N HIS A 64 -9.82 0.70 0.40
CA HIS A 64 -11.13 1.05 -0.12
C HIS A 64 -11.20 2.55 -0.43
N TYR A 65 -11.78 2.88 -1.58
CA TYR A 65 -12.12 4.27 -1.90
C TYR A 65 -13.46 4.64 -1.25
N LYS A 66 -13.48 5.77 -0.52
CA LYS A 66 -14.67 6.30 0.17
C LYS A 66 -14.91 7.80 -0.09
N GLY A 67 -14.31 8.33 -1.17
CA GLY A 67 -14.51 9.70 -1.62
C GLY A 67 -15.75 9.86 -2.52
N HIS A 68 -16.00 11.07 -3.00
CA HIS A 68 -17.13 11.36 -3.89
C HIS A 68 -16.96 10.81 -5.31
N GLY A 69 -15.74 10.75 -5.81
CA GLY A 69 -15.41 10.22 -7.13
C GLY A 69 -16.10 10.96 -8.30
N LYS A 70 -16.25 12.28 -8.25
CA LYS A 70 -16.87 13.06 -9.35
C LYS A 70 -15.90 13.33 -10.49
N ASN A 71 -14.63 13.60 -10.17
CA ASN A 71 -13.58 13.89 -11.14
C ASN A 71 -12.20 13.60 -10.54
N HIS A 72 -11.15 13.88 -11.33
CA HIS A 72 -9.76 13.64 -10.94
C HIS A 72 -9.30 14.38 -9.67
N LYS A 73 -10.00 15.43 -9.22
CA LYS A 73 -9.69 16.13 -7.95
C LYS A 73 -10.08 15.32 -6.73
N ASP A 74 -10.92 14.31 -6.90
CA ASP A 74 -11.30 13.38 -5.82
C ASP A 74 -10.37 12.15 -5.76
N ALA A 75 -9.25 12.15 -6.51
CA ALA A 75 -8.25 11.10 -6.47
C ALA A 75 -7.64 10.97 -5.07
N ALA A 76 -7.30 9.75 -4.67
CA ALA A 76 -6.81 9.46 -3.33
C ALA A 76 -5.80 8.32 -3.37
N SER A 77 -4.69 8.50 -2.66
CA SER A 77 -3.60 7.52 -2.55
C SER A 77 -3.27 7.22 -1.10
N VAL A 78 -2.53 6.13 -0.92
CA VAL A 78 -1.93 5.69 0.35
C VAL A 78 -0.53 5.15 0.07
N ARG A 79 0.42 5.45 0.95
CA ARG A 79 1.76 4.83 0.95
C ARG A 79 1.81 3.66 1.94
N ALA A 80 2.78 2.77 1.72
CA ALA A 80 3.10 1.72 2.69
C ALA A 80 3.68 2.33 3.98
N THR A 81 3.81 1.51 5.04
CA THR A 81 4.35 1.95 6.33
C THR A 81 5.81 2.42 6.28
N HIS A 82 6.62 1.86 5.39
CA HIS A 82 8.05 2.16 5.25
C HIS A 82 8.45 2.30 3.78
N PRO A 83 9.53 3.05 3.47
CA PRO A 83 10.15 2.99 2.15
C PRO A 83 10.80 1.62 1.92
N ILE A 84 11.05 1.30 0.64
CA ILE A 84 11.77 0.08 0.27
C ILE A 84 13.27 0.24 0.62
N PRO A 85 13.87 -0.62 1.47
CA PRO A 85 15.29 -0.58 1.76
C PRO A 85 16.14 -0.88 0.52
N ALA A 86 17.21 -0.12 0.31
CA ALA A 86 18.13 -0.36 -0.80
C ALA A 86 18.78 -1.76 -0.75
N ALA A 87 18.98 -2.30 0.46
CA ALA A 87 19.52 -3.63 0.68
C ALA A 87 18.62 -4.78 0.18
N CYS A 88 17.37 -4.50 -0.27
CA CYS A 88 16.57 -5.49 -0.99
C CYS A 88 17.26 -5.94 -2.29
N GLY A 89 18.02 -5.04 -2.93
CA GLY A 89 18.49 -5.21 -4.31
C GLY A 89 17.33 -5.14 -5.29
N ILE A 90 16.51 -6.20 -5.33
CA ILE A 90 15.26 -6.26 -6.08
C ILE A 90 14.13 -6.33 -5.06
N TYR A 91 13.13 -5.46 -5.19
CA TYR A 91 11.93 -5.49 -4.35
C TYR A 91 10.69 -5.81 -5.19
N TYR A 92 9.77 -6.57 -4.62
CA TYR A 92 8.55 -7.00 -5.28
C TYR A 92 7.35 -6.96 -4.34
N PHE A 93 6.21 -6.51 -4.88
CA PHE A 93 4.90 -6.60 -4.23
C PHE A 93 3.81 -6.79 -5.28
N GLU A 94 2.68 -7.36 -4.87
CA GLU A 94 1.51 -7.56 -5.72
C GLU A 94 0.30 -6.81 -5.15
N VAL A 95 -0.59 -6.38 -6.04
CA VAL A 95 -1.88 -5.79 -5.69
C VAL A 95 -2.97 -6.54 -6.43
N LYS A 96 -3.88 -7.19 -5.69
CA LYS A 96 -5.06 -7.82 -6.26
C LYS A 96 -6.22 -6.83 -6.33
N ILE A 97 -6.77 -6.63 -7.52
CA ILE A 97 -7.99 -5.84 -7.70
C ILE A 97 -9.20 -6.66 -7.26
N VAL A 98 -9.74 -6.33 -6.09
CA VAL A 98 -10.96 -6.97 -5.54
C VAL A 98 -12.22 -6.50 -6.29
N SER A 99 -12.28 -5.22 -6.62
CA SER A 99 -13.36 -4.60 -7.38
C SER A 99 -12.82 -3.38 -8.11
N LYS A 100 -13.25 -3.15 -9.36
CA LYS A 100 -12.91 -1.94 -10.12
C LYS A 100 -13.71 -0.71 -9.66
N GLY A 101 -14.70 -0.88 -8.78
CA GLY A 101 -15.65 0.18 -8.45
C GLY A 101 -16.47 0.59 -9.68
N ARG A 102 -16.74 1.89 -9.82
CA ARG A 102 -17.54 2.43 -10.94
C ARG A 102 -16.75 2.41 -12.25
N ASP A 103 -15.61 3.10 -12.29
CA ASP A 103 -14.88 3.39 -13.52
C ASP A 103 -13.54 2.66 -13.63
N GLY A 104 -12.98 2.17 -12.52
CA GLY A 104 -11.68 1.48 -12.55
C GLY A 104 -10.45 2.37 -12.59
N TYR A 105 -10.58 3.67 -12.27
CA TYR A 105 -9.46 4.61 -12.14
C TYR A 105 -8.56 4.27 -10.94
N MET A 106 -7.65 3.31 -11.16
CA MET A 106 -6.77 2.73 -10.15
C MET A 106 -5.33 2.83 -10.64
N GLY A 107 -4.47 3.51 -9.89
CA GLY A 107 -3.04 3.57 -10.14
C GLY A 107 -2.25 2.75 -9.12
N ILE A 108 -1.29 1.95 -9.58
CA ILE A 108 -0.36 1.18 -8.74
C ILE A 108 1.06 1.67 -9.02
N GLY A 109 1.87 1.89 -7.98
CA GLY A 109 3.26 2.26 -8.19
C GLY A 109 3.98 2.77 -6.94
N LEU A 110 4.89 3.72 -7.13
CA LEU A 110 5.83 4.22 -6.14
C LEU A 110 5.70 5.73 -5.99
N SER A 111 5.93 6.25 -4.77
CA SER A 111 6.06 7.69 -4.55
C SER A 111 7.04 7.96 -3.42
N ALA A 112 7.76 9.08 -3.52
CA ALA A 112 8.56 9.58 -2.41
C ALA A 112 7.67 10.02 -1.24
N GLN A 113 8.27 10.09 -0.05
CA GLN A 113 7.64 10.66 1.12
C GLN A 113 7.23 12.13 0.85
N GLY A 114 6.05 12.52 1.35
CA GLY A 114 5.57 13.90 1.21
C GLY A 114 4.93 14.25 -0.13
N VAL A 115 4.98 13.37 -1.14
CA VAL A 115 4.17 13.53 -2.37
C VAL A 115 2.68 13.64 -1.99
N ASN A 116 1.95 14.51 -2.67
CA ASN A 116 0.54 14.78 -2.40
C ASN A 116 -0.32 13.52 -2.59
N MET A 117 -1.06 13.13 -1.55
CA MET A 117 -1.92 11.94 -1.58
C MET A 117 -3.31 12.18 -2.18
N ASN A 118 -3.68 13.41 -2.52
CA ASN A 118 -4.91 13.73 -3.27
C ASN A 118 -4.71 13.60 -4.79
N ARG A 119 -3.94 12.60 -5.21
CA ARG A 119 -3.49 12.36 -6.58
C ARG A 119 -3.36 10.85 -6.79
N LEU A 120 -3.43 10.38 -8.03
CA LEU A 120 -3.03 9.00 -8.35
C LEU A 120 -1.50 8.90 -8.49
N PRO A 121 -0.90 7.72 -8.23
CA PRO A 121 0.54 7.52 -8.44
C PRO A 121 0.98 7.90 -9.85
N GLY A 122 2.12 8.57 -9.97
CA GLY A 122 2.69 9.01 -11.25
C GLY A 122 2.38 10.45 -11.68
N TRP A 123 1.30 11.05 -11.19
CA TRP A 123 0.85 12.38 -11.66
C TRP A 123 1.73 13.56 -11.21
N ASP A 124 2.45 13.39 -10.09
CA ASP A 124 3.23 14.45 -9.46
C ASP A 124 4.72 14.07 -9.42
N LYS A 125 5.60 15.07 -9.27
CA LYS A 125 7.05 14.88 -9.19
C LYS A 125 7.41 13.87 -8.09
N HIS A 126 8.36 12.97 -8.39
CA HIS A 126 8.79 11.87 -7.51
C HIS A 126 7.70 10.82 -7.25
N SER A 127 6.75 10.69 -8.17
CA SER A 127 5.71 9.67 -8.18
C SER A 127 5.74 8.92 -9.51
N TYR A 128 5.45 7.62 -9.48
CA TYR A 128 5.49 6.71 -10.62
C TYR A 128 4.29 5.77 -10.53
N GLY A 129 3.52 5.60 -11.59
CA GLY A 129 2.30 4.81 -11.56
C GLY A 129 1.96 4.12 -12.87
N TYR A 130 1.23 3.03 -12.77
CA TYR A 130 0.61 2.29 -13.87
C TYR A 130 -0.90 2.22 -13.62
N HIS A 131 -1.70 2.71 -14.57
CA HIS A 131 -3.14 2.95 -14.38
C HIS A 131 -3.97 1.91 -15.13
N GLY A 132 -5.04 1.46 -14.47
CA GLY A 132 -5.79 0.27 -14.89
C GLY A 132 -6.79 0.51 -16.01
N ASP A 133 -7.32 1.71 -16.12
CA ASP A 133 -8.33 2.09 -17.11
C ASP A 133 -7.77 2.28 -18.52
N ASP A 134 -6.53 2.74 -18.64
CA ASP A 134 -5.87 3.03 -19.92
C ASP A 134 -4.62 2.17 -20.18
N GLY A 135 -4.10 1.47 -19.17
CA GLY A 135 -2.86 0.70 -19.29
C GLY A 135 -1.61 1.58 -19.44
N HIS A 136 -1.69 2.87 -19.12
CA HIS A 136 -0.59 3.80 -19.29
C HIS A 136 0.32 3.86 -18.07
N SER A 137 1.59 4.18 -18.33
CA SER A 137 2.56 4.56 -17.31
C SER A 137 2.60 6.08 -17.14
N PHE A 138 2.74 6.52 -15.89
CA PHE A 138 2.83 7.93 -15.50
C PHE A 138 4.12 8.12 -14.72
N CYS A 139 5.09 8.83 -15.31
CA CYS A 139 6.43 9.04 -14.76
C CYS A 139 6.59 10.50 -14.35
N SER A 140 6.27 10.83 -13.09
CA SER A 140 6.35 12.20 -12.56
C SER A 140 5.68 13.25 -13.46
N SER A 141 4.55 12.89 -14.07
CA SER A 141 3.82 13.65 -15.09
C SER A 141 2.34 13.31 -15.05
N GLY A 142 1.48 14.31 -15.19
CA GLY A 142 0.04 14.12 -15.35
C GLY A 142 -0.37 13.56 -16.73
N THR A 143 0.58 13.44 -17.67
CA THR A 143 0.35 12.84 -19.00
C THR A 143 0.92 11.43 -19.03
N GLY A 144 0.05 10.44 -19.24
CA GLY A 144 0.43 9.03 -19.34
C GLY A 144 1.06 8.71 -20.70
N GLN A 145 1.81 7.61 -20.75
CA GLN A 145 2.36 7.01 -21.97
C GLN A 145 1.89 5.56 -22.09
N PRO A 146 1.55 5.07 -23.31
CA PRO A 146 1.23 3.66 -23.52
C PRO A 146 2.33 2.76 -22.95
N TYR A 147 1.94 1.74 -22.18
CA TYR A 147 2.89 0.88 -21.48
C TYR A 147 2.48 -0.59 -21.49
N GLY A 148 1.30 -0.89 -20.96
CA GLY A 148 0.81 -2.26 -20.80
C GLY A 148 -0.66 -2.38 -21.12
N PRO A 149 -1.25 -3.58 -20.90
CA PRO A 149 -2.69 -3.76 -21.02
C PRO A 149 -3.45 -2.96 -19.94
N THR A 150 -4.76 -2.82 -20.08
CA THR A 150 -5.62 -2.40 -18.97
C THR A 150 -5.69 -3.50 -17.91
N PHE A 151 -6.02 -3.17 -16.66
CA PHE A 151 -6.28 -4.15 -15.61
C PHE A 151 -7.58 -3.87 -14.86
N THR A 152 -8.22 -4.95 -14.38
CA THR A 152 -9.52 -4.87 -13.71
C THR A 152 -9.63 -5.93 -12.62
N ARG A 153 -10.83 -6.13 -12.06
CA ARG A 153 -11.11 -7.17 -11.06
C ARG A 153 -10.57 -8.51 -11.54
N GLY A 154 -9.72 -9.14 -10.73
CA GLY A 154 -9.26 -10.51 -10.98
C GLY A 154 -10.44 -11.48 -10.84
N THR A 155 -10.66 -12.30 -11.87
CA THR A 155 -11.54 -13.47 -11.81
C THR A 155 -10.95 -14.52 -10.90
#